data_AF-A0A150J730-F1
#
_entry.id   AF-A0A150J730-F1
#
_cell.length_a   1.000
_cell.length_b   1.000
_cell.length_c   1.000
_cell.angle_alpha   90.00
_cell.angle_beta   90.00
_cell.angle_gamma   90.00
#
_symmetry.space_group_name_H-M   'P 1'
#
loop_
_entity.id
_entity.type
_entity.pdbx_description
1 polymer ?
#
loop_
_entity_poly.entity_id
_entity_poly.type
_entity_poly.pdbx_seq_one_letter_code
_entity_poly.pdbx_strand_id
1 'polypeptide(L)'
;MLTKLLTFVEINFLESNIDIRFILESNIMITNAPKCPECGSDKTVVIIYGIPGHGLLENSQNGEFILGGCKINPEAPRYHYKRCKNEWGMLKDDPGYF
;
A
#
# COMPACT_ATOMS: atom_id res chain seq x y z
N MET A 1 -19.13 28.34 -2.24
CA MET A 1 -18.81 28.62 -0.82
C MET A 1 -19.27 27.41 -0.01
N LEU A 2 -18.32 26.74 0.63
CA LEU A 2 -18.39 25.64 1.61
C LEU A 2 -19.77 25.23 2.16
N THR A 3 -20.08 23.93 2.10
CA THR A 3 -20.25 22.99 3.26
C THR A 3 -20.94 21.70 2.77
N LYS A 4 -20.21 20.58 2.73
CA LYS A 4 -20.24 19.45 3.70
C LYS A 4 -21.26 18.34 3.34
N LEU A 5 -20.81 17.09 3.55
CA LEU A 5 -21.58 15.85 3.59
C LEU A 5 -22.13 15.33 2.25
N LEU A 6 -21.27 14.66 1.50
CA LEU A 6 -21.69 13.39 0.91
C LEU A 6 -20.89 12.30 1.60
N THR A 7 -21.52 11.82 2.66
CA THR A 7 -21.28 10.55 3.34
C THR A 7 -21.19 9.42 2.32
N PHE A 8 -19.98 9.12 1.83
CA PHE A 8 -19.65 7.82 1.24
C PHE A 8 -19.31 6.80 2.35
N VAL A 9 -20.02 6.92 3.49
CA VAL A 9 -20.12 5.85 4.50
C VAL A 9 -21.28 4.97 4.09
N GLU A 10 -21.15 4.33 2.94
CA GLU A 10 -22.01 3.22 2.51
C GLU A 10 -21.26 2.45 1.41
N ILE A 11 -19.95 2.26 1.60
CA ILE A 11 -19.21 1.24 0.84
C ILE A 11 -19.67 -0.09 1.42
N ASN A 12 -20.63 -0.68 0.73
CA ASN A 12 -21.13 -2.03 0.92
C ASN A 12 -19.99 -2.99 1.26
N PHE A 13 -20.08 -3.55 2.45
CA PHE A 13 -19.21 -4.58 3.04
C PHE A 13 -19.41 -5.95 2.37
N LEU A 14 -19.64 -5.98 1.06
CA LEU A 14 -19.95 -7.18 0.28
C LEU A 14 -19.28 -7.08 -1.07
N GLU A 15 -17.99 -7.42 -1.09
CA GLU A 15 -17.27 -8.22 -2.08
C GLU A 15 -15.78 -7.95 -1.87
N SER A 16 -15.03 -9.01 -1.66
CA SER A 16 -13.64 -9.07 -1.19
C SER A 16 -12.61 -8.57 -2.23
N ASN A 17 -12.81 -7.38 -2.78
CA ASN A 17 -11.90 -6.72 -3.71
C ASN A 17 -11.68 -5.29 -3.25
N ILE A 18 -10.74 -5.10 -2.31
CA ILE A 18 -10.23 -3.76 -2.03
C ILE A 18 -9.54 -3.28 -3.31
N ASP A 19 -10.19 -2.36 -4.02
CA ASP A 19 -9.62 -1.74 -5.21
C ASP A 19 -8.33 -1.01 -4.82
N ILE A 20 -7.21 -1.43 -5.37
CA ILE A 20 -5.92 -0.77 -5.10
C ILE A 20 -5.90 0.65 -5.61
N ARG A 21 -6.74 1.00 -6.59
CA ARG A 21 -6.95 2.41 -6.92
C ARG A 21 -7.50 3.14 -5.71
N PHE A 22 -8.39 2.57 -4.90
CA PHE A 22 -8.78 3.19 -3.64
C PHE A 22 -7.59 3.34 -2.66
N ILE A 23 -6.71 2.34 -2.51
CA ILE A 23 -5.51 2.43 -1.65
C ILE A 23 -4.52 3.50 -2.14
N LEU A 24 -4.28 3.59 -3.45
CA LEU A 24 -3.33 4.52 -4.08
C LEU A 24 -3.92 5.93 -4.25
N GLU A 25 -5.17 6.05 -4.71
CA GLU A 25 -5.91 7.31 -4.86
C GLU A 25 -6.27 7.94 -3.52
N SER A 26 -6.33 7.14 -2.44
CA SER A 26 -6.39 7.69 -1.08
C SER A 26 -5.20 8.59 -0.78
N ASN A 27 -4.05 8.45 -1.46
CA ASN A 27 -2.85 9.28 -1.27
C ASN A 27 -2.34 9.39 0.18
N ILE A 28 -2.92 8.63 1.13
CA ILE A 28 -2.71 8.76 2.58
C ILE A 28 -1.64 7.78 3.07
N MET A 29 -1.45 6.63 2.41
CA MET A 29 -0.52 5.58 2.88
C MET A 29 0.90 5.69 2.33
N ILE A 30 1.08 6.21 1.10
CA ILE A 30 2.42 6.36 0.48
C ILE A 30 3.08 7.69 0.86
N THR A 31 2.31 8.76 1.04
CA THR A 31 2.82 10.12 1.29
C THR A 31 3.52 10.28 2.64
N ASN A 32 3.38 9.31 3.55
CA ASN A 32 4.04 9.28 4.87
C ASN A 32 5.09 8.16 5.01
N ALA A 33 5.49 7.50 3.92
CA ALA A 33 6.53 6.48 4.00
C ALA A 33 7.84 7.11 4.52
N PRO A 34 8.48 6.53 5.55
CA PRO A 34 9.71 7.11 6.10
C PRO A 34 10.83 7.09 5.07
N LYS A 35 11.78 8.02 5.18
CA LYS A 35 13.03 7.93 4.40
C LYS A 35 13.76 6.64 4.74
N CYS A 36 14.42 6.05 3.75
CA CYS A 36 15.22 4.86 3.97
C CYS A 36 16.29 5.13 5.03
N PRO A 37 16.36 4.36 6.12
CA PRO A 37 17.39 4.56 7.13
C PRO A 37 18.79 4.22 6.61
N GLU A 38 18.88 3.30 5.63
CA GLU A 38 20.15 2.83 5.08
C GLU A 38 20.76 3.80 4.06
N CYS A 39 19.93 4.37 3.18
CA CYS A 39 20.44 5.20 2.08
C CYS A 39 19.87 6.63 2.05
N GLY A 40 18.89 6.94 2.88
CA GLY A 40 18.22 8.26 2.94
C GLY A 40 17.20 8.52 1.83
N SER A 41 16.75 7.49 1.10
CA SER A 41 15.89 7.66 -0.08
C SER A 41 14.46 7.95 0.30
N ASP A 42 13.84 8.86 -0.43
CA ASP A 42 12.40 9.09 -0.48
C ASP A 42 11.70 8.23 -1.56
N LYS A 43 12.47 7.67 -2.51
CA LYS A 43 11.98 6.71 -3.52
C LYS A 43 11.55 5.37 -2.90
N THR A 44 10.38 5.37 -2.29
CA THR A 44 9.76 4.25 -1.58
C THR A 44 8.53 3.78 -2.31
N VAL A 45 8.28 2.47 -2.30
CA VAL A 45 7.01 1.87 -2.71
C VAL A 45 6.53 0.90 -1.62
N VAL A 46 5.23 0.63 -1.59
CA VAL A 46 4.66 -0.36 -0.66
C VAL A 46 4.83 -1.78 -1.18
N ILE A 47 4.85 -2.72 -0.26
CA ILE A 47 4.81 -4.15 -0.53
C ILE A 47 3.38 -4.64 -0.27
N ILE A 48 2.77 -5.25 -1.28
CA ILE A 48 1.46 -5.86 -1.19
C ILE A 48 1.61 -7.37 -1.02
N TYR A 49 0.94 -7.92 0.00
CA TYR A 49 0.89 -9.35 0.29
C TYR A 49 -0.51 -9.91 0.01
N GLY A 50 -0.56 -11.21 -0.25
CA GLY A 50 -1.80 -11.93 -0.54
C GLY A 50 -1.85 -12.45 -1.97
N ILE A 51 -2.98 -13.06 -2.32
CA ILE A 51 -3.23 -13.52 -3.69
C ILE A 51 -3.66 -12.29 -4.51
N PRO A 52 -2.92 -11.91 -5.55
CA PRO A 52 -3.29 -10.74 -6.34
C PRO A 52 -4.61 -10.99 -7.08
N GLY A 53 -5.54 -10.03 -7.00
CA GLY A 53 -6.72 -9.97 -7.86
C GLY A 53 -6.35 -9.66 -9.32
N HIS A 54 -7.36 -9.58 -10.19
CA HIS A 54 -7.13 -9.25 -11.59
C HIS A 54 -6.59 -7.80 -11.74
N GLY A 55 -5.58 -7.58 -12.58
CA GLY A 55 -4.94 -6.27 -12.81
C GLY A 55 -3.82 -5.88 -11.83
N LEU A 56 -3.71 -6.56 -10.69
CA LEU A 56 -2.68 -6.31 -9.67
C LEU A 56 -1.27 -6.65 -10.15
N LEU A 57 -1.17 -7.69 -10.99
CA LEU A 57 0.10 -8.11 -11.57
C LEU A 57 0.63 -7.06 -12.56
N GLU A 58 -0.25 -6.49 -13.39
CA GLU A 58 0.10 -5.47 -14.39
C GLU A 58 0.53 -4.16 -13.71
N ASN A 59 -0.20 -3.70 -12.69
CA ASN A 59 0.17 -2.51 -11.93
C ASN A 59 1.52 -2.68 -11.18
N SER A 60 1.81 -3.89 -10.68
CA SER A 60 3.11 -4.18 -10.08
C SER A 60 4.25 -4.08 -11.10
N GLN A 61 4.02 -4.54 -12.34
CA GLN A 61 5.01 -4.42 -13.43
C GLN A 61 5.30 -2.96 -13.80
N ASN A 62 4.31 -2.07 -13.66
CA ASN A 62 4.48 -0.63 -13.84
C ASN A 62 5.27 0.03 -12.69
N GLY A 63 5.57 -0.72 -11.62
CA GLY A 63 6.43 -0.29 -10.52
C GLY A 63 5.74 0.67 -9.54
N GLU A 64 4.41 0.71 -9.52
CA GLU A 64 3.62 1.49 -8.56
C GLU A 64 3.73 0.91 -7.14
N PHE A 65 3.86 -0.42 -7.04
CA PHE A 65 4.12 -1.19 -5.82
C PHE A 65 4.83 -2.51 -6.17
N ILE A 66 5.29 -3.25 -5.16
CA ILE A 66 5.84 -4.61 -5.36
C ILE A 66 4.98 -5.66 -4.65
N LEU A 67 5.01 -6.88 -5.18
CA LEU A 67 4.36 -8.04 -4.56
C LEU A 67 5.35 -8.77 -3.63
N GLY A 68 4.99 -8.91 -2.36
CA GLY A 68 5.85 -9.55 -1.34
C GLY A 68 5.63 -11.06 -1.16
N GLY A 69 4.54 -11.59 -1.71
CA GLY A 69 4.18 -13.02 -1.63
C GLY A 69 2.75 -13.25 -1.17
N CYS A 70 2.27 -14.50 -1.25
CA CYS A 70 0.88 -14.84 -0.95
C CYS A 70 0.56 -14.93 0.55
N LYS A 71 1.57 -15.15 1.40
CA LYS A 71 1.39 -15.29 2.84
C LYS A 71 1.50 -13.91 3.51
N ILE A 72 0.40 -13.48 4.11
CA ILE A 72 0.38 -12.28 4.96
C ILE A 72 1.01 -12.63 6.31
N ASN A 73 2.04 -11.89 6.70
CA ASN A 73 2.68 -11.97 8.01
C ASN A 73 2.70 -10.56 8.63
N PRO A 74 2.20 -10.34 9.86
CA PRO A 74 2.24 -9.05 10.54
C PRO A 74 3.64 -8.40 10.59
N GLU A 75 4.69 -9.22 10.63
CA GLU A 75 6.08 -8.77 10.70
C GLU A 75 6.75 -8.65 9.32
N ALA A 76 6.00 -8.91 8.25
CA ALA A 76 6.51 -8.72 6.90
C ALA A 76 6.81 -7.25 6.62
N PRO A 77 7.82 -6.95 5.79
CA PRO A 77 8.17 -5.58 5.49
C PRO A 77 7.05 -4.84 4.78
N ARG A 78 6.80 -3.57 5.15
CA ARG A 78 5.75 -2.76 4.51
C ARG A 78 6.28 -1.98 3.30
N TYR A 79 7.55 -1.60 3.32
CA TYR A 79 8.13 -0.68 2.34
C TYR A 79 9.33 -1.29 1.64
N HIS A 80 9.46 -0.99 0.35
CA HIS A 80 10.63 -1.30 -0.46
C HIS A 80 11.24 -0.02 -1.04
N TYR A 81 12.54 0.17 -0.84
CA TYR A 81 13.25 1.34 -1.32
C TYR A 81 13.93 1.08 -2.65
N LYS A 82 13.48 1.76 -3.71
CA LYS A 82 13.91 1.49 -5.09
C LYS A 82 15.42 1.66 -5.31
N ARG A 83 16.07 2.54 -4.53
CA ARG A 83 17.49 2.88 -4.66
C ARG A 83 18.44 1.83 -4.08
N CYS A 84 18.22 1.42 -2.83
CA CYS A 84 19.08 0.45 -2.15
C CYS A 84 18.54 -0.98 -2.15
N LYS A 85 17.30 -1.19 -2.62
CA LYS A 85 16.59 -2.49 -2.65
C LYS A 85 16.29 -3.09 -1.27
N ASN A 86 16.66 -2.41 -0.19
CA ASN A 86 16.28 -2.78 1.16
C ASN A 86 14.79 -2.58 1.44
N GLU A 87 14.31 -3.33 2.41
CA GLU A 87 12.93 -3.37 2.87
C GLU A 87 12.86 -2.91 4.33
N TRP A 88 11.76 -2.25 4.72
CA TRP A 88 11.63 -1.69 6.08
C TRP A 88 10.19 -1.60 6.58
N GLY A 89 10.05 -1.36 7.88
CA GLY A 89 8.79 -1.29 8.59
C GLY A 89 8.16 -2.68 8.74
N MET A 90 7.09 -2.79 9.52
CA MET A 90 6.29 -4.00 9.61
C MET A 90 4.88 -3.73 9.11
N LEU A 91 4.29 -4.73 8.46
CA LEU A 91 2.94 -4.64 7.93
C LEU A 91 1.93 -4.29 9.03
N LYS A 92 2.12 -4.80 10.25
CA LYS A 92 1.30 -4.51 11.43
C LYS A 92 1.33 -3.07 11.93
N ASP A 93 2.33 -2.29 11.53
CA ASP A 93 2.46 -0.89 11.90
C ASP A 93 1.77 0.04 10.88
N ASP A 94 1.26 -0.52 9.77
CA ASP A 94 0.55 0.23 8.77
C ASP A 94 -0.88 0.56 9.24
N PRO A 95 -1.34 1.83 9.14
CA PRO A 95 -2.70 2.21 9.55
C PRO A 95 -3.83 1.49 8.80
N GLY A 96 -3.52 0.86 7.65
CA GLY A 96 -4.45 0.05 6.87
C GLY A 96 -4.38 -1.45 7.18
N TYR A 97 -3.60 -1.87 8.17
CA TYR A 97 -3.53 -3.25 8.62
C TYR A 97 -4.70 -3.56 9.55
N PHE A 98 -5.80 -4.07 8.97
CA PHE A 98 -6.97 -4.57 9.69
C PHE A 98 -7.17 -6.05 9.42
#